data_AF-A0A925UH28-F1
#
_entry.id   AF-A0A925UH28-F1
#
_cell.length_a   1.000
_cell.length_b   1.000
_cell.length_c   1.000
_cell.angle_alpha   90.00
_cell.angle_beta   90.00
_cell.angle_gamma   90.00
#
_symmetry.space_group_name_H-M   'P 1'
#
loop_
_entity.id
_entity.type
_entity.pdbx_description
1 polymer ?
#
loop_
_entity_poly.entity_id
_entity_poly.type
_entity_poly.pdbx_seq_one_letter_code
_entity_poly.pdbx_strand_id
1 'polypeptide(L)' 'AQAIPSYAPMQAMQHFNKLECFCFNEYTLKPGETRQWPVVFVIDPKISKDVKTITLSYTFFEVGGRVPPEPA' A
#
# COMPACT_ATOMS: atom_id res chain seq x y z
N ALA A 1 -11.96 -5.25 0.61
CA ALA A 1 -10.59 -5.52 1.09
C ALA A 1 -9.91 -4.21 1.50
N GLN A 2 -9.19 -4.19 2.61
CA GLN A 2 -8.50 -3.03 3.19
C GLN A 2 -6.99 -3.25 3.07
N ALA A 3 -6.24 -2.31 2.49
CA ALA A 3 -4.78 -2.40 2.33
C ALA A 3 -4.05 -1.57 3.39
N ILE A 4 -3.42 -2.22 4.37
CA ILE A 4 -2.67 -1.51 5.43
C ILE A 4 -1.22 -1.31 4.98
N PRO A 5 -0.73 -0.04 4.89
CA PRO A 5 0.67 0.24 4.55
C PRO A 5 1.60 0.06 5.76
N SER A 6 2.83 -0.38 5.49
CA SER A 6 3.96 -0.33 6.40
C SER A 6 5.17 0.30 5.69
N TYR A 7 5.92 1.13 6.41
CA TYR A 7 7.08 1.87 5.90
C TYR A 7 8.32 1.59 6.74
N ALA A 8 9.43 1.27 6.06
CA ALA A 8 10.75 1.12 6.69
C ALA A 8 11.83 1.85 5.89
N PRO A 9 12.84 2.47 6.53
CA PRO A 9 13.00 2.65 7.98
C PRO A 9 12.02 3.70 8.55
N MET A 10 11.80 3.68 9.87
CA MET A 10 10.74 4.48 10.51
C MET A 10 10.92 6.00 10.31
N GLN A 11 12.17 6.47 10.17
CA GLN A 11 12.45 7.89 9.86
C GLN A 11 11.91 8.32 8.49
N ALA A 12 11.73 7.39 7.55
CA ALA A 12 11.18 7.71 6.24
C ALA A 12 9.68 8.04 6.30
N MET A 13 8.95 7.52 7.29
CA MET A 13 7.49 7.66 7.39
C MET A 13 7.03 9.12 7.41
N GLN A 14 7.76 10.00 8.10
CA GLN A 14 7.41 11.43 8.22
C GLN A 14 7.70 12.23 6.95
N HIS A 15 8.55 11.69 6.07
CA HIS A 15 8.97 12.33 4.83
C HIS A 15 8.37 11.66 3.59
N PHE A 16 7.69 10.53 3.78
CA PHE A 16 7.03 9.79 2.71
C PHE A 16 5.59 10.26 2.58
N ASN A 17 5.37 11.25 1.71
CA ASN A 17 4.05 11.73 1.38
C ASN A 17 3.50 10.89 0.24
N LYS A 18 2.67 9.91 0.60
CA LYS A 18 1.91 9.17 -0.39
C LYS A 18 0.89 10.12 -1.04
N LEU A 19 1.15 10.54 -2.27
CA LEU A 19 0.24 11.40 -3.05
C LEU A 19 -0.90 10.62 -3.68
N GLU A 20 -0.94 9.29 -3.52
CA GLU A 20 -2.08 8.53 -3.94
C GLU A 20 -3.34 8.98 -3.20
N CYS A 21 -4.21 9.62 -3.97
CA CYS A 21 -5.65 9.59 -3.78
C CYS A 21 -6.17 8.16 -4.08
N PHE A 22 -5.60 7.14 -3.42
CA PHE A 22 -6.39 5.97 -3.04
C PHE A 22 -7.27 6.46 -1.91
N CYS A 23 -8.27 7.28 -2.22
CA CYS A 23 -9.54 7.09 -1.54
C CYS A 23 -9.75 5.58 -1.59
N PHE A 24 -9.83 4.96 -0.42
CA PHE A 24 -10.19 3.55 -0.21
C PHE A 24 -11.58 3.30 -0.78
N ASN A 25 -11.74 3.47 -2.08
CA ASN A 25 -12.91 3.05 -2.79
C ASN A 25 -12.85 1.54 -2.75
N GLU A 26 -13.91 0.94 -2.24
CA GLU A 26 -14.03 -0.51 -2.21
C GLU A 26 -14.06 -1.00 -3.65
N TYR A 27 -12.93 -1.50 -4.13
CA TYR A 27 -12.83 -2.11 -5.44
C TYR A 27 -13.16 -3.59 -5.29
N THR A 28 -14.25 -4.01 -5.92
CA THR A 28 -14.59 -5.42 -6.09
C THR A 28 -13.81 -5.95 -7.29
N LEU A 29 -12.93 -6.93 -7.06
CA LEU A 29 -12.26 -7.68 -8.11
C LEU A 29 -13.09 -8.93 -8.42
N LYS A 30 -13.33 -9.22 -9.69
CA LYS A 30 -13.94 -10.50 -10.10
C LYS A 30 -12.91 -11.62 -10.10
N PRO A 31 -13.34 -12.90 -10.04
CA PRO A 31 -12.44 -14.04 -10.19
C PRO A 31 -11.61 -13.92 -11.47
N GLY A 32 -10.28 -14.00 -11.35
CA GLY A 32 -9.34 -13.89 -12.47
C GLY A 32 -9.07 -12.45 -12.97
N GLU A 33 -9.65 -11.42 -12.34
CA GLU A 33 -9.42 -10.03 -12.75
C GLU A 33 -8.08 -9.51 -12.23
N THR A 34 -7.24 -9.02 -13.15
CA THR A 34 -6.01 -8.32 -12.82
C THR A 34 -6.20 -6.83 -13.03
N ARG A 35 -5.82 -6.02 -12.04
CA ARG A 35 -5.91 -4.57 -12.11
C ARG A 35 -4.57 -3.93 -11.79
N GLN A 36 -4.19 -2.96 -12.61
CA GLN A 36 -3.01 -2.12 -12.36
C GLN A 36 -3.47 -0.81 -11.78
N TRP A 37 -2.94 -0.45 -10.60
CA TRP A 37 -3.18 0.84 -9.99
C TRP A 37 -1.87 1.63 -9.94
N PRO A 38 -1.88 2.88 -10.44
CA PRO A 38 -0.66 3.69 -10.50
C PRO A 38 -0.31 4.26 -9.13
N VAL A 39 0.78 3.78 -8.54
CA VAL A 39 1.27 4.28 -7.24
C VAL A 39 2.11 5.53 -7.41
N VAL A 40 1.66 6.64 -6.82
CA VAL A 40 2.35 7.93 -6.82
C VAL A 40 2.69 8.36 -5.40
N PHE A 41 3.96 8.67 -5.16
CA PHE A 41 4.46 9.15 -3.87
C PHE A 41 5.50 10.24 -4.07
N VAL A 42 5.63 11.11 -3.07
CA VAL A 42 6.63 12.15 -2.98
C VAL A 42 7.43 11.97 -1.71
N ILE A 43 8.76 12.03 -1.84
CA ILE A 43 9.68 11.98 -0.73
C ILE A 43 10.13 13.41 -0.45
N ASP A 44 9.91 13.90 0.77
CA ASP A 44 10.43 15.19 1.20
C ASP A 44 11.96 15.15 1.21
N PRO A 45 12.65 16.09 0.52
CA PRO A 45 14.11 16.15 0.48
C PRO A 45 14.76 16.39 1.87
N LYS A 46 13.98 16.72 2.90
CA LYS A 46 14.44 16.80 4.30
C LYS A 46 14.72 15.45 4.96
N ILE A 47 14.39 14.33 4.30
CA ILE A 47 14.73 13.00 4.80
C ILE A 47 16.25 12.87 5.02
N SER A 48 16.66 12.15 6.07
CA SER A 48 18.09 11.94 6.34
C SER A 48 18.79 11.33 5.12
N LYS A 49 19.97 11.87 4.78
CA LYS A 49 20.80 11.38 3.66
C LYS A 49 21.29 9.95 3.84
N ASP A 50 21.19 9.42 5.06
CA ASP A 50 21.54 8.04 5.37
C ASP A 50 20.46 7.03 4.90
N VAL A 51 19.24 7.51 4.64
CA VAL A 51 18.15 6.68 4.13
C VAL A 51 18.29 6.52 2.62
N LYS A 52 18.92 5.41 2.20
CA LYS A 52 19.11 5.07 0.77
C LYS A 52 18.00 4.20 0.19
N THR A 53 17.26 3.50 1.05
CA THR A 53 16.24 2.53 0.64
C THR A 53 15.02 2.70 1.53
N ILE A 54 13.86 2.87 0.91
CA ILE A 54 12.56 2.91 1.59
C ILE A 54 11.78 1.69 1.11
N THR A 55 11.33 0.87 2.04
CA THR A 55 10.48 -0.28 1.77
C THR A 55 9.04 0.08 2.09
N LEU A 56 8.17 -0.05 1.10
CA LEU A 56 6.73 0.11 1.22
C LEU A 56 6.08 -1.26 1.06
N SER A 57 5.44 -1.74 2.13
CA SER A 57 4.69 -3.00 2.11
C SER A 57 3.20 -2.73 2.28
N TYR A 58 2.38 -3.35 1.44
CA TYR A 58 0.92 -3.35 1.58
C TYR A 58 0.43 -4.73 1.94
N THR A 59 -0.28 -4.83 3.06
CA THR A 59 -0.99 -6.06 3.42
C THR A 59 -2.47 -5.86 3.18
N PHE A 60 -3.04 -6.67 2.29
CA PHE A 60 -4.46 -6.66 1.98
C PHE A 60 -5.20 -7.58 2.94
N PHE A 61 -6.17 -7.03 3.67
CA PHE A 61 -7.08 -7.77 4.54
C PHE A 61 -8.49 -7.76 3.94
N GLU A 62 -9.20 -8.88 4.01
CA GLU A 62 -10.61 -8.91 3.67
C GLU A 62 -11.43 -8.25 4.80
N VAL A 63 -12.04 -7.11 4.52
CA VAL A 63 -13.01 -6.48 5.43
C VAL A 63 -14.41 -6.89 4.99
N GLY A 64 -15.12 -7.64 5.85
CA GLY A 64 -16.50 -8.06 5.62
C GLY A 64 -16.68 -9.38 4.85
N GLY A 65 -16.54 -10.51 5.57
CA GLY A 65 -17.31 -11.74 5.37
C GLY A 65 -17.42 -12.37 3.98
N ARG A 66 -16.43 -13.18 3.59
CA ARG A 66 -16.53 -14.57 3.07
C ARG A 66 -15.17 -14.90 2.43
N VAL A 67 -14.27 -15.45 3.24
CA VAL A 67 -13.01 -16.03 2.76
C VAL A 67 -13.38 -17.22 1.86
N PRO A 68 -13.10 -17.20 0.54
CA PRO A 68 -13.18 -18.41 -0.27
C PRO A 68 -12.07 -19.36 0.22
N PRO A 69 -12.33 -20.68 0.31
CA PRO A 69 -11.32 -21.62 0.77
C PRO A 69 -10.07 -21.56 -0.12
N GLU A 70 -8.91 -21.61 0.54
CA GLU A 70 -7.58 -21.62 -0.08
C GLU A 70 -7.49 -22.79 -1.09
N PRO A 71 -7.01 -22.57 -2.33
CA PRO A 71 -6.80 -23.66 -3.26
C PRO A 71 -5.67 -24.55 -2.72
N ALA A 72 -5.98 -25.83 -2.53
CA ALA A 72 -5.03 -26.88 -2.16
C ALA A 72 -3.94 -27.08 -3.24
#